data_AF-A0AA37XBE0-F1
#
_entry.id   AF-A0AA37XBE0-F1
#
_cell.length_a   1.000
_cell.length_b   1.000
_cell.length_c   1.000
_cell.angle_alpha   90.00
_cell.angle_beta   90.00
_cell.angle_gamma   90.00
#
_symmetry.space_group_name_H-M   'P 1'
#
loop_
_entity.id
_entity.type
_entity.pdbx_description
1 polymer ?
#
loop_
_entity_poly.entity_id
_entity_poly.type
_entity_poly.pdbx_seq_one_letter_code
_entity_poly.pdbx_strand_id
1 'polypeptide(L)' 'MRAVFIRAPVVESFGPEVEVLATLPDGAIVAVRQGGLLGTAFHPETTDDERMHAYFLNEVMGG' A
#
# COMPACT_ATOMS: atom_id res chain seq x y z
N MET A 1 2.52 -11.40 -1.57
CA MET A 1 3.00 -10.58 -0.45
C MET A 1 2.21 -10.94 0.79
N ARG A 2 2.86 -10.99 1.95
CA ARG A 2 2.15 -11.13 3.23
C ARG A 2 1.91 -9.73 3.81
N ALA A 3 0.68 -9.44 4.21
CA ALA A 3 0.29 -8.19 4.85
C ALA A 3 -0.24 -8.46 6.25
N VAL A 4 0.14 -7.63 7.22
CA VAL A 4 -0.28 -7.73 8.63
C VAL A 4 -1.14 -6.52 8.97
N PHE A 5 -2.34 -6.75 9.49
CA PHE A 5 -3.31 -5.72 9.83
C PHE A 5 -3.54 -5.71 11.34
N ILE A 6 -3.36 -4.56 11.99
CA ILE A 6 -3.59 -4.39 13.44
C ILE A 6 -4.53 -3.21 13.62
N ARG A 7 -5.83 -3.48 13.78
CA ARG A 7 -6.88 -2.44 13.85
C ARG A 7 -6.79 -1.45 12.68
N ALA A 8 -6.58 -2.00 11.49
CA ALA A 8 -6.32 -1.24 10.29
C ALA A 8 -7.56 -0.50 9.76
N PRO A 9 -7.40 0.71 9.20
CA PRO A 9 -8.44 1.37 8.43
C PRO A 9 -8.63 0.69 7.05
N VAL A 10 -9.70 1.03 6.34
CA VAL A 10 -9.94 0.64 4.94
C VAL A 10 -10.19 1.91 4.13
N VAL A 11 -9.72 1.94 2.87
CA VAL A 11 -10.00 3.06 1.96
C VAL A 11 -11.43 2.93 1.43
N GLU A 12 -12.31 3.85 1.84
CA GLU A 12 -13.72 3.87 1.40
C GLU A 12 -13.93 4.66 0.10
N SER A 13 -13.11 5.68 -0.17
CA SER A 13 -13.14 6.47 -1.40
C SER A 13 -11.78 7.09 -1.70
N PHE A 14 -11.55 7.45 -2.95
CA PHE A 14 -10.31 8.07 -3.42
C PHE A 14 -10.56 8.97 -4.65
N GLY A 15 -9.66 9.92 -4.88
CA GLY A 15 -9.73 10.84 -6.01
C GLY A 15 -9.27 10.22 -7.34
N PRO A 16 -9.53 10.87 -8.48
CA PRO A 16 -9.23 10.32 -9.81
C PRO A 16 -7.73 10.14 -10.09
N GLU A 17 -6.85 10.80 -9.33
CA GLU A 17 -5.39 10.71 -9.46
C GLU A 17 -4.78 9.58 -8.62
N VAL A 18 -5.60 8.87 -7.83
CA VAL A 18 -5.14 7.80 -6.95
C VAL A 18 -5.07 6.49 -7.72
N GLU A 19 -3.91 5.84 -7.68
CA GLU A 19 -3.70 4.48 -8.16
C GLU A 19 -3.93 3.47 -7.02
N VAL A 20 -4.75 2.45 -7.28
CA VAL A 20 -4.94 1.33 -6.36
C VAL A 20 -3.86 0.29 -6.61
N LEU A 21 -2.98 0.08 -5.62
CA LEU A 21 -1.85 -0.84 -5.73
C LEU A 21 -2.19 -2.25 -5.23
N ALA A 22 -3.06 -2.38 -4.23
CA ALA A 22 -3.44 -3.66 -3.66
C ALA A 22 -4.86 -3.68 -3.10
N THR A 23 -5.54 -4.81 -3.33
CA THR A 23 -6.86 -5.14 -2.78
C THR A 23 -6.82 -6.50 -2.07
N LEU A 24 -7.69 -6.66 -1.08
CA LEU A 24 -7.98 -7.95 -0.45
C LEU A 24 -8.95 -8.78 -1.32
N PRO A 25 -9.11 -10.10 -1.07
CA PRO A 25 -10.04 -10.94 -1.83
C PRO A 25 -11.51 -10.49 -1.80
N ASP A 26 -11.91 -9.76 -0.77
CA ASP A 26 -13.25 -9.18 -0.63
C ASP A 26 -13.41 -7.81 -1.33
N GLY A 27 -12.34 -7.32 -1.97
CA GLY A 27 -12.32 -6.05 -2.69
C GLY A 27 -11.86 -4.85 -1.85
N ALA A 28 -11.60 -5.02 -0.55
CA ALA A 28 -11.12 -3.91 0.28
C ALA A 28 -9.77 -3.38 -0.20
N ILE A 29 -9.66 -2.07 -0.41
CA ILE A 29 -8.44 -1.41 -0.86
C ILE A 29 -7.51 -1.17 0.34
N VAL A 30 -6.28 -1.65 0.23
CA VAL A 30 -5.31 -1.67 1.35
C VAL A 30 -3.93 -1.10 1.02
N ALA A 31 -3.67 -0.76 -0.25
CA ALA A 31 -2.54 0.08 -0.63
C ALA A 31 -2.91 0.97 -1.82
N VAL A 32 -2.53 2.25 -1.73
CA VAL A 32 -2.80 3.28 -2.73
C VAL A 32 -1.60 4.19 -2.94
N ARG A 33 -1.56 4.85 -4.09
CA ARG A 33 -0.55 5.86 -4.42
C ARG A 33 -1.19 7.10 -5.05
N GLN A 34 -0.65 8.28 -4.75
CA GLN A 34 -0.93 9.49 -5.52
C GLN A 34 0.35 10.32 -5.67
N GLY A 35 0.87 10.40 -6.90
CA GLY A 35 2.16 11.05 -7.14
C GLY A 35 3.29 10.43 -6.31
N GLY A 36 3.94 11.23 -5.46
CA GLY A 36 5.00 10.80 -4.54
C GLY A 36 4.51 10.27 -3.19
N LEU A 37 3.19 10.13 -2.99
CA LEU A 37 2.60 9.65 -1.73
C LEU A 37 2.22 8.17 -1.86
N LEU A 38 2.65 7.37 -0.87
CA LEU A 38 2.30 5.96 -0.72
C LEU A 38 1.50 5.78 0.59
N GLY A 39 0.35 5.11 0.51
CA GLY A 39 -0.48 4.80 1.68
C GLY A 39 -0.75 3.30 1.77
N THR A 40 -0.59 2.72 2.97
CA THR A 40 -0.91 1.31 3.25
C THR A 40 -1.78 1.19 4.51
N ALA A 41 -2.74 0.27 4.48
CA ALA A 41 -3.56 -0.09 5.64
C ALA A 41 -2.91 -1.20 6.51
N PHE A 42 -1.85 -1.81 6.01
CA PHE A 42 -1.10 -2.86 6.71
C PHE A 42 0.28 -2.36 7.12
N HIS A 43 0.93 -3.17 7.95
CA HIS A 43 2.27 -2.96 8.51
C HIS A 43 3.32 -3.76 7.72
N PRO A 44 3.90 -3.22 6.62
CA PRO A 44 4.93 -3.91 5.85
C PRO A 44 6.19 -4.23 6.67
N GLU A 45 6.43 -3.52 7.77
CA GLU A 45 7.57 -3.70 8.69
C GLU A 45 7.46 -4.91 9.61
N THR A 46 6.26 -5.49 9.72
CA THR A 46 5.99 -6.62 10.64
C THR A 46 6.05 -7.99 9.96
N THR A 47 6.63 -8.04 8.77
CA THR A 47 6.85 -9.25 7.97
C THR A 47 8.29 -9.28 7.47
N ASP A 48 8.86 -10.46 7.23
CA ASP A 48 10.17 -10.63 6.60
C ASP A 48 10.13 -10.40 5.06
N ASP A 49 9.11 -9.69 4.57
CA ASP A 49 8.86 -9.46 3.13
C ASP A 49 9.16 -8.00 2.79
N GLU A 50 10.34 -7.77 2.21
CA GLU A 50 10.84 -6.42 1.96
C GLU A 50 10.28 -5.77 0.69
N ARG A 51 9.42 -6.45 -0.07
CA ARG A 51 8.99 -5.96 -1.39
C ARG A 51 8.29 -4.60 -1.36
N MET A 52 7.54 -4.28 -0.31
CA MET A 52 6.94 -2.94 -0.20
C MET A 52 7.98 -1.86 0.11
N HIS A 53 8.99 -2.18 0.93
CA HIS A 53 10.10 -1.27 1.18
C HIS A 53 10.92 -1.06 -0.09
N ALA A 54 11.21 -2.14 -0.83
CA ALA A 54 11.90 -2.06 -2.12
C ALA A 54 11.09 -1.26 -3.15
N TYR A 55 9.77 -1.46 -3.22
CA TYR A 55 8.87 -0.66 -4.05
C TYR A 55 8.96 0.83 -3.70
N PHE A 56 8.82 1.17 -2.42
CA PHE A 56 8.93 2.56 -1.97
C PHE A 56 10.29 3.19 -2.31
N LEU A 57 11.39 2.47 -2.08
CA LEU A 57 12.73 2.95 -2.42
C LEU A 57 12.90 3.16 -3.93
N ASN A 58 12.36 2.25 -4.76
CA ASN A 58 12.39 2.40 -6.21
C ASN A 58 11.66 3.68 -6.66
N GLU A 59 10.47 3.95 -6.09
CA GLU A 59 9.73 5.18 -6.38
C GLU A 59 10.50 6.45 -5.97
N VAL A 60 11.16 6.42 -4.80
CA VAL A 60 11.97 7.57 -4.32
C VAL A 60 13.22 7.80 -5.17
N MET A 61 13.84 6.73 -5.67
CA MET A 61 15.02 6.81 -6.53
C MET A 61 14.71 7.21 -7.98
N GLY A 62 13.43 7.45 -8.30
CA GLY A 62 12.98 7.88 -9.63
C GLY A 62 12.91 6.73 -10.61
N GLY A 63 12.29 5.61 -10.19
CA GLY A 63 12.04 4.41 -10.98
C GLY A 63 11.61 4.65 -12.43
#